data_AF-A0A2G1DH40-F1
#
_entry.id   AF-A0A2G1DH40-F1
#
_cell.length_a   1.000
_cell.length_b   1.000
_cell.length_c   1.000
_cell.angle_alpha   90.00
_cell.angle_beta   90.00
_cell.angle_gamma   90.00
#
_symmetry.space_group_name_H-M   'P 1'
#
loop_
_entity.id
_entity.type
_entity.pdbx_description
1 polymer ?
#
loop_
_entity_poly.entity_id
_entity_poly.type
_entity_poly.pdbx_seq_one_letter_code
_entity_poly.pdbx_strand_id
1 'polypeptide(L)'
;MENEIRIIPKKTKILIAVLVILISVIFAILTYLKDLRMEEILNSLGYKNITNIQVINKMSVENKETRKNGTLYKVLFDNKDTKEECIGFVHKDSEGQYYDDFDCKKSE
;
A
#
# COMPACT_ATOMS: atom_id res chain seq x y z
N MET A 1 -49.47 -12.10 -9.94
CA MET A 1 -48.55 -11.18 -9.23
C MET A 1 -47.77 -10.43 -10.29
N GLU A 2 -48.24 -9.26 -10.67
CA GLU A 2 -47.46 -8.37 -11.54
C GLU A 2 -46.41 -7.69 -10.66
N ASN A 3 -45.13 -7.90 -11.00
CA ASN A 3 -44.02 -7.20 -10.34
C ASN A 3 -43.96 -5.78 -10.89
N GLU A 4 -44.29 -4.78 -10.08
CA GLU A 4 -44.05 -3.38 -10.43
C GLU A 4 -42.54 -3.12 -10.49
N ILE A 5 -42.00 -2.98 -11.71
CA ILE A 5 -40.61 -2.63 -11.92
C ILE A 5 -40.46 -1.13 -11.66
N ARG A 6 -40.01 -0.75 -10.46
CA ARG A 6 -39.74 0.65 -10.10
C ARG A 6 -38.55 1.19 -10.90
N ILE A 7 -38.81 2.05 -11.87
CA ILE A 7 -37.77 2.68 -12.70
C ILE A 7 -37.03 3.74 -11.87
N ILE A 8 -35.70 3.58 -11.74
CA ILE A 8 -34.86 4.56 -11.06
C ILE A 8 -34.88 5.90 -11.82
N PRO A 9 -35.15 7.04 -11.15
CA PRO A 9 -35.14 8.35 -11.78
C PRO A 9 -33.80 8.65 -12.46
N LYS A 10 -33.85 9.27 -13.65
CA LYS A 10 -32.64 9.57 -14.45
C LYS A 10 -31.60 10.39 -13.68
N LYS A 11 -32.05 11.32 -12.83
CA LYS A 11 -31.19 12.16 -11.96
C LYS A 11 -30.41 11.32 -10.94
N THR A 12 -31.05 10.30 -10.36
CA THR A 12 -30.44 9.39 -9.39
C THR A 12 -29.36 8.52 -10.05
N LYS A 13 -29.57 8.08 -11.30
CA LYS A 13 -28.55 7.31 -12.05
C LYS A 13 -27.28 8.11 -12.29
N ILE A 14 -27.41 9.39 -12.66
CA ILE A 14 -26.27 10.30 -12.85
C ILE A 14 -25.53 10.51 -11.52
N LEU A 15 -26.26 10.71 -10.43
CA LEU A 15 -25.67 10.91 -9.11
C LEU A 15 -24.88 9.70 -8.62
N ILE A 16 -25.39 8.48 -8.85
CA ILE A 16 -24.66 7.23 -8.55
C ILE A 16 -23.38 7.15 -9.38
N ALA A 17 -23.44 7.47 -10.68
CA ALA A 17 -22.26 7.45 -11.54
C ALA A 17 -21.17 8.42 -11.05
N VAL A 18 -21.56 9.63 -10.65
CA VAL A 18 -20.63 10.63 -10.08
C VAL A 18 -20.01 10.12 -8.77
N LEU A 19 -20.80 9.50 -7.88
CA LEU A 19 -20.29 8.93 -6.63
C LEU A 19 -19.27 7.81 -6.87
N VAL A 20 -19.51 6.92 -7.84
CA VAL A 20 -18.58 5.85 -8.19
C VAL A 20 -17.24 6.42 -8.69
N ILE A 21 -17.30 7.45 -9.53
CA ILE A 21 -16.09 8.14 -10.02
C ILE A 21 -15.34 8.78 -8.86
N LEU A 22 -16.04 9.49 -7.97
CA LEU A 22 -15.44 10.17 -6.83
C LEU A 22 -14.72 9.18 -5.89
N ILE A 23 -15.37 8.05 -5.56
CA ILE A 23 -14.78 7.00 -4.72
C ILE A 23 -13.53 6.41 -5.37
N SER A 24 -13.57 6.18 -6.68
CA SER A 24 -12.43 5.63 -7.43
C SER A 24 -11.23 6.58 -7.40
N VAL A 25 -11.47 7.89 -7.58
CA VAL A 25 -10.42 8.92 -7.48
C VAL A 25 -9.83 8.99 -6.09
N ILE A 26 -10.66 9.00 -5.03
CA ILE A 26 -10.19 9.00 -3.64
C ILE A 26 -9.34 7.76 -3.35
N PHE A 27 -9.79 6.59 -3.79
CA PHE A 27 -9.04 5.34 -3.62
C PHE A 27 -7.69 5.36 -4.32
N ALA A 28 -7.63 5.89 -5.55
CA ALA A 28 -6.38 6.04 -6.29
C ALA A 28 -5.41 6.98 -5.57
N ILE A 29 -5.88 8.13 -5.07
CA ILE A 29 -5.07 9.08 -4.29
C ILE A 29 -4.54 8.42 -3.01
N LEU A 30 -5.39 7.70 -2.27
CA LEU A 30 -4.98 7.01 -1.05
C LEU A 30 -3.92 5.93 -1.30
N THR A 31 -3.99 5.25 -2.43
CA THR A 31 -2.99 4.24 -2.84
C THR A 31 -1.68 4.93 -3.18
N TYR A 32 -1.73 5.97 -4.01
CA TYR A 32 -0.55 6.76 -4.37
C TYR A 32 0.18 7.34 -3.15
N LEU A 33 -0.56 7.87 -2.16
CA LEU A 33 0.02 8.39 -0.93
C LEU A 33 0.69 7.30 -0.07
N LYS A 34 0.19 6.07 -0.11
CA LYS A 34 0.84 4.95 0.60
C LYS A 34 2.15 4.58 -0.06
N ASP A 35 2.19 4.55 -1.39
CA ASP A 35 3.38 4.20 -2.15
C ASP A 35 4.47 5.25 -1.96
N LEU A 36 4.13 6.55 -2.06
CA LEU A 36 5.06 7.66 -1.76
C LEU A 36 5.65 7.57 -0.35
N ARG A 37 4.81 7.27 0.65
CA ARG A 37 5.29 7.12 2.03
C ARG A 37 6.24 5.93 2.17
N MET A 38 5.95 4.83 1.48
CA MET A 38 6.83 3.67 1.50
C MET A 38 8.13 3.95 0.75
N GLU A 39 8.07 4.70 -0.34
CA GLU A 39 9.24 5.19 -1.08
C GLU A 39 10.17 6.02 -0.18
N GLU A 40 9.63 6.97 0.59
CA GLU A 40 10.41 7.74 1.55
C GLU A 40 11.08 6.86 2.62
N ILE A 41 10.36 5.86 3.13
CA ILE A 41 10.91 4.91 4.12
C ILE A 41 12.04 4.10 3.49
N LEU A 42 11.84 3.52 2.31
CA LEU A 42 12.86 2.73 1.61
C LEU A 42 14.08 3.59 1.23
N ASN A 43 13.87 4.83 0.80
CA ASN A 43 14.93 5.81 0.56
C ASN A 43 15.74 6.07 1.84
N SER A 44 15.08 6.20 3.00
CA SER A 44 15.75 6.39 4.29
C SER A 44 16.57 5.18 4.74
N LEU A 45 16.20 3.99 4.27
CA LEU A 45 16.90 2.72 4.51
C LEU A 45 18.04 2.46 3.50
N GLY A 46 18.19 3.31 2.48
CA GLY A 46 19.29 3.27 1.51
C GLY A 46 18.90 2.83 0.10
N TYR A 47 17.66 2.45 -0.14
CA TYR A 47 17.16 2.06 -1.47
C TYR A 47 16.67 3.29 -2.24
N LYS A 48 17.59 3.98 -2.94
CA LYS A 48 17.36 5.31 -3.52
C LYS A 48 16.65 5.35 -4.87
N ASN A 49 16.85 4.32 -5.70
CA ASN A 49 16.35 4.30 -7.08
C ASN A 49 15.42 3.10 -7.25
N ILE A 50 14.22 3.24 -6.70
CA ILE A 50 13.24 2.15 -6.62
C ILE A 50 11.99 2.47 -7.44
N THR A 51 11.35 1.44 -7.97
CA THR A 51 10.08 1.53 -8.69
C THR A 51 9.15 0.37 -8.35
N ASN A 52 7.91 0.41 -8.82
CA ASN A 52 6.93 -0.67 -8.65
C ASN A 52 6.74 -1.08 -7.18
N ILE A 53 6.75 -0.10 -6.28
CA ILE A 53 6.58 -0.33 -4.84
C ILE A 53 5.17 -0.86 -4.58
N GLN A 54 5.08 -2.00 -3.93
CA GLN A 54 3.84 -2.63 -3.55
C GLN A 54 3.88 -3.08 -2.10
N VAL A 55 3.02 -2.49 -1.27
CA VAL A 55 2.80 -2.93 0.11
C VAL A 55 1.80 -4.08 0.11
N ILE A 56 2.31 -5.31 0.17
CA ILE A 56 1.52 -6.55 0.12
C ILE A 56 0.70 -6.74 1.41
N ASN A 57 1.30 -6.46 2.57
CA ASN A 57 0.63 -6.66 3.86
C ASN A 57 1.11 -5.65 4.91
N LYS A 58 0.26 -5.38 5.91
CA LYS A 58 0.56 -4.60 7.10
C LYS A 58 0.01 -5.33 8.32
N MET A 59 0.90 -5.66 9.26
CA MET A 59 0.57 -6.41 10.48
C MET A 59 1.02 -5.64 11.71
N SER A 60 0.24 -5.71 12.79
CA SER A 60 0.69 -5.29 14.12
C SER A 60 1.44 -6.46 14.75
N VAL A 61 2.66 -6.24 15.21
CA VAL A 61 3.50 -7.28 15.82
C VAL A 61 3.91 -6.85 17.22
N GLU A 62 3.77 -7.72 18.20
CA GLU A 62 4.20 -7.45 19.58
C GLU A 62 5.67 -7.85 19.74
N ASN A 63 6.50 -6.94 20.23
CA ASN A 63 7.85 -7.28 20.65
C ASN A 63 7.79 -8.12 21.93
N LYS A 64 8.37 -9.32 21.90
CA LYS A 64 8.30 -10.28 23.01
C LYS A 64 8.98 -9.80 24.29
N GLU A 65 10.02 -8.97 24.17
CA GLU A 65 10.80 -8.48 25.31
C GLU A 65 10.17 -7.24 25.93
N THR A 66 9.78 -6.27 25.11
CA THR A 66 9.26 -4.98 25.60
C THR A 66 7.74 -4.95 25.72
N ARG A 67 7.03 -5.95 25.17
CA ARG A 67 5.55 -6.04 25.08
C ARG A 67 4.92 -4.86 24.34
N LYS A 68 5.73 -4.08 23.62
CA LYS A 68 5.28 -2.95 22.80
C LYS A 68 4.91 -3.42 21.41
N ASN A 69 3.87 -2.82 20.83
CA ASN A 69 3.45 -3.11 19.47
C ASN A 69 4.26 -2.29 18.47
N GLY A 70 4.86 -2.97 17.50
CA GLY A 70 5.39 -2.43 16.26
C GLY A 70 4.46 -2.72 15.08
N THR A 71 4.85 -2.24 13.91
CA THR A 71 4.16 -2.54 12.65
C THR A 71 5.11 -3.20 11.68
N LEU A 72 4.73 -4.34 11.13
CA LEU A 72 5.47 -5.05 10.09
C LEU A 72 4.77 -4.87 8.75
N TYR A 73 5.47 -4.35 7.76
CA TYR A 73 5.00 -4.22 6.38
C TYR A 73 5.69 -5.27 5.53
N LYS A 74 4.95 -6.03 4.73
CA LYS A 74 5.54 -6.84 3.65
C LYS A 74 5.54 -6.00 2.38
N VAL A 75 6.71 -5.79 1.79
CA VAL A 75 6.91 -4.88 0.65
C VAL A 75 7.63 -5.60 -0.47
N LEU A 76 7.21 -5.32 -1.70
CA LEU A 76 7.85 -5.71 -2.95
C LEU A 76 8.22 -4.42 -3.70
N PHE A 77 9.42 -4.34 -4.27
CA PHE A 77 9.83 -3.21 -5.09
C PHE A 77 10.97 -3.61 -6.04
N ASP A 78 11.15 -2.86 -7.11
CA ASP A 78 12.27 -3.02 -8.04
C ASP A 78 13.37 -2.02 -7.71
N ASN A 79 14.60 -2.49 -7.56
CA ASN A 79 15.79 -1.65 -7.47
C ASN A 79 16.40 -1.47 -8.87
N LYS A 80 16.35 -0.25 -9.39
CA LYS A 80 16.86 0.10 -10.72
C LYS A 80 18.39 0.12 -10.78
N ASP A 81 19.06 0.39 -9.66
CA ASP A 81 20.52 0.48 -9.60
C ASP A 81 21.14 -0.92 -9.72
N THR A 82 20.56 -1.90 -9.01
CA THR A 82 21.05 -3.29 -9.02
C THR A 82 20.34 -4.19 -10.03
N LYS A 83 19.23 -3.72 -10.62
CA LYS A 83 18.35 -4.50 -11.52
C LYS A 83 17.80 -5.75 -10.83
N GLU A 84 17.37 -5.58 -9.59
CA GLU A 84 16.84 -6.65 -8.74
C GLU A 84 15.41 -6.33 -8.34
N GLU A 85 14.58 -7.36 -8.29
CA GLU A 85 13.30 -7.32 -7.60
C GLU A 85 13.55 -7.73 -6.15
N CYS A 86 13.15 -6.89 -5.21
CA CYS A 86 13.34 -7.07 -3.78
C CYS A 86 12.00 -7.32 -3.09
N ILE A 87 11.91 -8.38 -2.30
CA ILE A 87 10.73 -8.70 -1.50
C ILE A 87 11.13 -8.98 -0.06
N GLY A 88 10.37 -8.45 0.89
CA GLY A 88 10.72 -8.62 2.29
C GLY A 88 9.87 -7.80 3.23
N PHE A 89 10.45 -7.45 4.37
CA PHE A 89 9.76 -6.79 5.45
C PHE A 89 10.39 -5.45 5.83
N VAL A 90 9.53 -4.49 6.15
CA VAL A 90 9.89 -3.27 6.86
C VAL A 90 9.24 -3.32 8.24
N HIS A 91 10.03 -3.39 9.29
CA HIS A 91 9.57 -3.31 10.67
C HIS A 91 9.71 -1.89 11.19
N LYS A 92 8.58 -1.29 11.58
CA LYS A 92 8.52 -0.06 12.35
C LYS A 92 8.34 -0.40 13.81
N ASP A 93 9.30 -0.05 14.65
CA ASP A 93 9.18 -0.27 16.09
C ASP A 93 8.25 0.75 16.78
N SER A 94 8.12 0.63 18.10
CA SER A 94 7.30 1.54 18.90
C SER A 94 7.89 2.94 19.05
N GLU A 95 9.18 3.12 18.79
CA GLU A 95 9.91 4.38 18.89
C GLU A 95 9.96 5.13 17.55
N GLY A 96 9.47 4.48 16.49
CA GLY A 96 9.37 5.02 15.14
C GLY A 96 10.57 4.73 14.25
N GLN A 97 11.52 3.91 14.71
CA GLN A 97 12.65 3.45 13.90
C GLN A 97 12.19 2.39 12.90
N TYR A 98 12.82 2.39 11.74
CA TYR A 98 12.56 1.44 10.67
C TYR A 98 13.75 0.48 10.53
N TYR A 99 13.45 -0.80 10.36
CA TYR A 99 14.40 -1.87 10.10
C TYR A 99 13.91 -2.68 8.92
N ASP A 100 14.81 -3.08 8.04
CA ASP A 100 14.47 -3.88 6.88
C ASP A 100 15.10 -5.28 6.88
N ASP A 101 14.42 -6.19 6.20
CA ASP A 101 14.89 -7.53 5.88
C ASP A 101 14.35 -7.87 4.49
N PHE A 102 15.18 -7.63 3.46
CA PHE A 102 14.84 -7.82 2.05
C PHE A 102 15.68 -8.94 1.41
N ASP A 103 15.00 -9.83 0.70
CA ASP A 103 15.62 -10.78 -0.23
C ASP A 103 15.48 -10.21 -1.65
N CYS A 104 16.61 -9.83 -2.24
CA CYS A 104 16.68 -9.26 -3.58
C CYS A 104 17.18 -10.31 -4.57
N LYS A 105 16.46 -10.48 -5.68
CA LYS A 105 16.81 -11.41 -6.76
C LYS A 105 16.87 -10.65 -8.07
N LYS A 106 17.78 -11.06 -8.96
CA LYS A 106 17.88 -10.44 -10.28
C LYS A 106 16.53 -10.50 -10.98
N SER A 107 16.08 -9.33 -11.44
CA SER A 107 14.88 -9.21 -12.25
C SER A 107 15.17 -9.84 -13.62
N GLU A 108 14.37 -10.84 -14.01
CA GLU A 108 14.47 -11.55 -15.31
C GLU A 108 13.99 -10.69 -16.48
#